data_AF-A0A1Y6FG82-F1
#
_entry.id   AF-A0A1Y6FG82-F1
#
_cell.length_a   1.000
_cell.length_b   1.000
_cell.length_c   1.000
_cell.angle_alpha   90.00
_cell.angle_beta   90.00
_cell.angle_gamma   90.00
#
_symmetry.space_group_name_H-M   'P 1'
#
loop_
_entity.id
_entity.type
_entity.pdbx_description
1 polymer ?
#
loop_
_entity_poly.entity_id
_entity_poly.type
_entity_poly.pdbx_seq_one_letter_code
_entity_poly.pdbx_strand_id
1 'polypeptide(L)'
;MNLADLFQNYEESAFRLEGLPAYKVDEETEALDHFARHGTVPVDFNSEWSQLVAKNVGDGKTMSRLRLLSEPLTTYEAFELEAYKPGINAGEDIRLQRRSNFPQFVEDFWLFDERWIAKMNYRADGSWVSADVVEASDEQLTTAREWINAFSKAEPLH
;
A
#
# COMPACT_ATOMS: atom_id res chain seq x y z
N MET A 1 3.49 -7.73 -19.26
CA MET A 1 3.05 -7.95 -17.87
C MET A 1 2.70 -6.60 -17.30
N ASN A 2 1.50 -6.46 -16.76
CA ASN A 2 1.02 -5.26 -16.07
C ASN A 2 0.83 -5.57 -14.57
N LEU A 3 0.44 -4.56 -13.79
CA LEU A 3 0.26 -4.71 -12.34
C LEU A 3 -0.85 -5.72 -11.97
N ALA A 4 -1.95 -5.75 -12.72
CA ALA A 4 -3.03 -6.72 -12.49
C ALA A 4 -2.56 -8.16 -12.76
N ASP A 5 -1.73 -8.37 -13.78
CA ASP A 5 -1.13 -9.67 -14.05
C ASP A 5 -0.26 -10.13 -12.87
N LEU A 6 0.51 -9.23 -12.24
CA LEU A 6 1.36 -9.57 -11.10
C LEU A 6 0.55 -10.04 -9.89
N PHE A 7 -0.54 -9.35 -9.53
CA PHE A 7 -1.40 -9.76 -8.42
C PHE A 7 -2.03 -11.15 -8.59
N GLN A 8 -2.20 -11.62 -9.83
CA GLN A 8 -2.75 -12.95 -10.10
C GLN A 8 -1.67 -14.04 -10.11
N ASN A 9 -0.43 -13.69 -10.49
CA ASN A 9 0.59 -14.67 -10.86
C ASN A 9 1.84 -14.68 -9.97
N TYR A 10 2.00 -13.74 -9.03
CA TYR A 10 3.11 -13.80 -8.08
C TYR A 10 3.03 -15.08 -7.22
N GLU A 11 4.18 -15.58 -6.79
CA GLU A 11 4.29 -16.93 -6.21
C GLU A 11 4.52 -16.93 -4.69
N GLU A 12 5.24 -15.93 -4.16
CA GLU A 12 5.71 -15.92 -2.77
C GLU A 12 5.25 -14.68 -2.01
N SER A 13 5.51 -13.48 -2.55
CA SER A 13 5.32 -12.24 -1.81
C SER A 13 4.96 -11.04 -2.68
N ALA A 14 4.10 -10.18 -2.14
CA ALA A 14 3.82 -8.85 -2.64
C ALA A 14 4.05 -7.83 -1.50
N PHE A 15 4.93 -6.86 -1.72
CA PHE A 15 5.24 -5.80 -0.77
C PHE A 15 4.90 -4.42 -1.36
N ARG A 16 4.15 -3.62 -0.62
CA ARG A 16 3.78 -2.25 -0.98
C ARG A 16 4.45 -1.22 -0.08
N LEU A 17 5.03 -0.20 -0.69
CA LEU A 17 5.42 1.04 -0.01
C LEU A 17 4.46 2.16 -0.39
N GLU A 18 3.90 2.83 0.62
CA GLU A 18 3.02 3.99 0.46
C GLU A 18 3.59 5.20 1.17
N GLY A 19 4.22 6.07 0.37
CA GLY A 19 4.98 7.20 0.82
C GLY A 19 4.26 8.53 0.70
N LEU A 20 3.11 8.69 0.03
CA LEU A 20 2.49 10.03 -0.18
C LEU A 20 1.53 10.44 0.97
N PRO A 21 1.40 11.75 1.29
CA PRO A 21 0.56 12.21 2.41
C PRO A 21 -0.94 12.18 2.08
N ALA A 22 -1.27 12.11 0.79
CA ALA A 22 -2.61 11.87 0.28
C ALA A 22 -2.52 11.26 -1.12
N TYR A 23 -3.44 10.35 -1.42
CA TYR A 23 -3.73 9.93 -2.79
C TYR A 23 -5.10 10.51 -3.16
N LYS A 24 -5.24 10.90 -4.42
CA LYS A 24 -6.51 11.38 -4.95
C LYS A 24 -7.08 10.30 -5.85
N VAL A 25 -7.99 9.54 -5.28
CA VAL A 25 -8.74 8.49 -5.94
C VAL A 25 -10.18 8.98 -6.02
N ASP A 26 -10.66 9.25 -7.24
CA ASP A 26 -11.97 9.88 -7.43
C ASP A 26 -13.10 8.98 -6.86
N GLU A 27 -12.92 7.66 -6.93
CA GLU A 27 -13.81 6.63 -6.37
C GLU A 27 -13.92 6.66 -4.85
N GLU A 28 -12.99 7.29 -4.13
CA GLU A 28 -12.99 7.35 -2.66
C GLU A 28 -13.77 8.54 -2.10
N THR A 29 -14.26 9.44 -2.96
CA THR A 29 -14.94 10.67 -2.52
C THR A 29 -16.13 10.39 -1.59
N GLU A 30 -16.95 9.39 -1.91
CA GLU A 30 -18.09 9.01 -1.07
C GLU A 30 -17.65 8.36 0.26
N ALA A 31 -16.57 7.58 0.24
CA ALA A 31 -16.02 6.93 1.42
C ALA A 31 -15.34 7.94 2.36
N LEU A 32 -14.64 8.94 1.80
CA LEU A 32 -14.07 10.06 2.53
C LEU A 32 -15.16 10.91 3.20
N ASP A 33 -16.26 11.19 2.49
CA ASP A 33 -17.42 11.88 3.06
C ASP A 33 -18.08 11.08 4.19
N HIS A 34 -18.21 9.76 4.01
CA HIS A 34 -18.70 8.86 5.05
C HIS A 34 -17.79 8.89 6.29
N PHE A 35 -16.47 8.79 6.09
CA PHE A 35 -15.49 8.88 7.16
C PHE A 35 -15.53 10.22 7.88
N ALA A 36 -15.64 11.34 7.15
CA ALA A 36 -15.75 12.66 7.77
C ALA A 36 -16.98 12.79 8.68
N ARG A 37 -18.07 12.07 8.39
CA ARG A 37 -19.31 12.09 9.18
C ARG A 37 -19.33 11.05 10.31
N HIS A 38 -18.71 9.89 10.11
CA HIS A 38 -18.90 8.71 10.95
C HIS A 38 -17.62 8.16 11.57
N GLY A 39 -16.44 8.64 11.15
CA GLY A 39 -15.13 8.14 11.58
C GLY A 39 -14.83 6.71 11.12
N THR A 40 -15.58 6.17 10.17
CA THR A 40 -15.46 4.80 9.64
C THR A 40 -15.66 4.81 8.13
N VAL A 41 -15.22 3.74 7.45
CA VAL A 41 -15.50 3.53 6.02
C VAL A 41 -16.80 2.73 5.82
N PRO A 42 -17.45 2.83 4.65
CA PRO A 42 -18.59 1.96 4.32
C PRO A 42 -18.26 0.47 4.46
N VAL A 43 -19.25 -0.35 4.80
CA VAL A 43 -19.06 -1.79 5.09
C VAL A 43 -18.39 -2.56 3.96
N ASP A 44 -18.73 -2.27 2.71
CA ASP A 44 -18.21 -2.96 1.53
C ASP A 44 -17.04 -2.22 0.85
N PHE A 45 -16.50 -1.19 1.51
CA PHE A 45 -15.36 -0.45 1.01
C PHE A 45 -14.15 -1.38 0.86
N ASN A 46 -13.46 -1.32 -0.28
CA ASN A 46 -12.34 -2.21 -0.62
C ASN A 46 -12.66 -3.72 -0.56
N SER A 47 -13.93 -4.11 -0.77
CA SER A 47 -14.33 -5.53 -0.80
C SER A 47 -13.59 -6.35 -1.85
N GLU A 48 -13.36 -5.81 -3.06
CA GLU A 48 -12.57 -6.50 -4.10
C GLU A 48 -11.11 -6.70 -3.68
N TRP A 49 -10.50 -5.68 -3.05
CA TRP A 49 -9.13 -5.77 -2.54
C TRP A 49 -9.01 -6.81 -1.42
N SER A 50 -9.90 -6.75 -0.42
CA SER A 50 -9.89 -7.73 0.69
C SER A 50 -10.14 -9.16 0.20
N GLN A 51 -10.96 -9.38 -0.83
CA GLN A 51 -11.12 -10.69 -1.47
C GLN A 51 -9.83 -11.16 -2.16
N LEU A 52 -9.13 -10.26 -2.87
CA LEU A 52 -7.84 -10.55 -3.49
C LEU A 52 -6.77 -10.93 -2.45
N VAL A 53 -6.71 -10.18 -1.34
CA VAL A 53 -5.81 -10.47 -0.21
C VAL A 53 -6.14 -11.84 0.37
N ALA A 54 -7.41 -12.07 0.75
CA ALA A 54 -7.84 -13.32 1.38
C ALA A 54 -7.54 -14.53 0.49
N LYS A 55 -7.75 -14.40 -0.83
CA LYS A 55 -7.41 -15.44 -1.80
C LYS A 55 -5.91 -15.74 -1.77
N ASN A 56 -5.06 -14.74 -1.96
CA ASN A 56 -3.62 -14.97 -2.06
C ASN A 56 -2.99 -15.45 -0.74
N VAL A 57 -3.44 -14.91 0.39
CA VAL A 57 -3.02 -15.38 1.72
C VAL A 57 -3.48 -16.82 1.94
N GLY A 58 -4.71 -17.16 1.53
CA GLY A 58 -5.21 -18.54 1.56
C GLY A 58 -4.42 -19.52 0.68
N ASP A 59 -3.81 -19.03 -0.40
CA ASP A 59 -2.91 -19.79 -1.27
C ASP A 59 -1.47 -19.90 -0.68
N GLY A 60 -1.23 -19.38 0.52
CA GLY A 60 0.06 -19.44 1.23
C GLY A 60 1.05 -18.33 0.87
N LYS A 61 0.60 -17.32 0.12
CA LYS A 61 1.41 -16.16 -0.27
C LYS A 61 1.33 -15.05 0.77
N THR A 62 2.28 -14.13 0.72
CA THR A 62 2.31 -12.97 1.62
C THR A 62 1.93 -11.68 0.91
N MET A 63 1.13 -10.84 1.56
CA MET A 63 0.85 -9.47 1.14
C MET A 63 1.14 -8.52 2.30
N SER A 64 2.09 -7.61 2.10
CA SER A 64 2.58 -6.71 3.14
C SER A 64 2.61 -5.26 2.66
N ARG A 65 2.36 -4.33 3.56
CA ARG A 65 2.33 -2.90 3.27
C ARG A 65 3.06 -2.11 4.34
N LEU A 66 3.99 -1.26 3.92
CA LEU A 66 4.57 -0.22 4.75
C LEU A 66 3.93 1.13 4.40
N ARG A 67 3.23 1.73 5.36
CA ARG A 67 2.61 3.05 5.22
C ARG A 67 3.40 4.11 5.97
N LEU A 68 3.82 5.15 5.26
CA LEU A 68 4.46 6.33 5.85
C LEU A 68 3.42 7.39 6.20
N LEU A 69 3.39 7.78 7.47
CA LEU A 69 2.42 8.72 8.04
C LEU A 69 3.06 10.05 8.42
N SER A 70 2.30 11.13 8.25
CA SER A 70 2.67 12.46 8.70
C SER A 70 2.45 12.62 10.21
N GLU A 71 3.14 13.59 10.82
CA GLU A 71 2.92 13.96 12.22
C GLU A 71 2.68 15.48 12.33
N PRO A 72 1.45 15.94 12.62
CA PRO A 72 0.22 15.16 12.81
C PRO A 72 -0.29 14.49 11.52
N LEU A 73 -1.17 13.49 11.66
CA LEU A 73 -1.82 12.83 10.53
C LEU A 73 -2.64 13.83 9.69
N THR A 74 -2.64 13.64 8.37
CA THR A 74 -3.62 14.29 7.51
C THR A 74 -5.00 13.63 7.67
N THR A 75 -6.07 14.34 7.27
CA THR A 75 -7.43 13.74 7.24
C THR A 75 -7.48 12.48 6.39
N TYR A 76 -6.76 12.49 5.27
CA TYR A 76 -6.70 11.35 4.36
C TYR A 76 -5.92 10.18 4.96
N GLU A 77 -4.78 10.43 5.64
CA GLU A 77 -4.05 9.38 6.34
C GLU A 77 -4.91 8.75 7.46
N ALA A 78 -5.71 9.55 8.18
CA ALA A 78 -6.64 9.03 9.17
C ALA A 78 -7.77 8.18 8.54
N PHE A 79 -8.27 8.58 7.37
CA PHE A 79 -9.22 7.78 6.58
C PHE A 79 -8.60 6.44 6.16
N GLU A 80 -7.36 6.45 5.68
CA GLU A 80 -6.69 5.25 5.21
C GLU A 80 -6.52 4.19 6.29
N LEU A 81 -6.24 4.60 7.53
CA LEU A 81 -6.15 3.68 8.65
C LEU A 81 -7.46 2.89 8.88
N GLU A 82 -8.62 3.51 8.60
CA GLU A 82 -9.90 2.80 8.60
C GLU A 82 -10.09 1.94 7.34
N ALA A 83 -9.72 2.47 6.17
CA ALA A 83 -9.78 1.78 4.88
C ALA A 83 -8.92 0.50 4.80
N TYR A 84 -7.89 0.39 5.64
CA TYR A 84 -7.02 -0.79 5.74
C TYR A 84 -7.61 -1.97 6.50
N LYS A 85 -8.61 -1.73 7.36
CA LYS A 85 -9.19 -2.78 8.22
C LYS A 85 -9.70 -4.00 7.44
N PRO A 86 -10.40 -3.86 6.29
CA PRO A 86 -10.79 -5.01 5.49
C PRO A 86 -9.61 -5.85 5.00
N GLY A 87 -8.50 -5.22 4.60
CA GLY A 87 -7.28 -5.90 4.18
C GLY A 87 -6.61 -6.65 5.34
N ILE A 88 -6.50 -6.01 6.51
CA ILE A 88 -5.96 -6.64 7.73
C ILE A 88 -6.79 -7.87 8.12
N ASN A 89 -8.12 -7.75 8.12
CA ASN A 89 -9.02 -8.87 8.39
C ASN A 89 -8.89 -10.01 7.37
N ALA A 90 -8.49 -9.70 6.15
CA ALA A 90 -8.21 -10.68 5.09
C ALA A 90 -6.79 -11.28 5.15
N GLY A 91 -5.91 -10.75 6.01
CA GLY A 91 -4.55 -11.24 6.24
C GLY A 91 -3.40 -10.38 5.68
N GLU A 92 -3.67 -9.16 5.22
CA GLU A 92 -2.62 -8.21 4.82
C GLU A 92 -1.82 -7.75 6.07
N ASP A 93 -0.48 -7.84 6.03
CA ASP A 93 0.39 -7.32 7.11
C ASP A 93 0.71 -5.86 6.83
N ILE A 94 -0.03 -4.95 7.47
CA ILE A 94 0.13 -3.51 7.30
C ILE A 94 0.87 -2.93 8.52
N ARG A 95 1.94 -2.18 8.25
CA ARG A 95 2.77 -1.56 9.29
C ARG A 95 3.02 -0.11 9.03
N LEU A 96 3.19 0.64 10.12
CA LEU A 96 3.22 2.10 10.11
C LEU A 96 4.62 2.64 10.44
N GLN A 97 5.01 3.69 9.74
CA GLN A 97 6.22 4.45 10.05
C GLN A 97 6.01 5.95 9.90
N ARG A 98 6.72 6.75 10.70
CA ARG A 98 6.82 8.19 10.59
C ARG A 98 7.58 8.58 9.33
N ARG A 99 6.92 9.32 8.45
CA ARG A 99 7.53 9.91 7.24
C ARG A 99 8.79 10.72 7.55
N SER A 100 8.83 11.41 8.70
CA SER A 100 9.95 12.25 9.14
C SER A 100 11.27 11.50 9.38
N ASN A 101 11.24 10.17 9.47
CA ASN A 101 12.45 9.35 9.59
C ASN A 101 13.14 9.07 8.25
N PHE A 102 12.51 9.44 7.13
CA PHE A 102 13.00 9.17 5.78
C PHE A 102 13.20 10.47 4.99
N PRO A 103 13.93 10.41 3.85
CA PRO A 103 14.06 11.54 2.95
C PRO A 103 12.71 12.10 2.50
N GLN A 104 12.70 13.38 2.11
CA GLN A 104 11.48 14.10 1.75
C GLN A 104 10.72 13.47 0.57
N PHE A 105 11.43 12.80 -0.33
CA PHE A 105 10.83 12.05 -1.44
C PHE A 105 11.06 10.55 -1.24
N VAL A 106 9.96 9.83 -1.16
CA VAL A 106 9.90 8.37 -1.14
C VAL A 106 9.10 7.97 -2.36
N GLU A 107 9.70 7.14 -3.22
CA GLU A 107 9.03 6.62 -4.40
C GLU A 107 8.17 5.42 -4.02
N ASP A 108 6.87 5.51 -4.28
CA ASP A 108 5.93 4.42 -4.05
C ASP A 108 6.13 3.29 -5.05
N PHE A 109 6.11 2.05 -4.57
CA PHE A 109 6.21 0.88 -5.43
C PHE A 109 5.50 -0.33 -4.84
N TRP A 110 5.17 -1.28 -5.72
CA TRP A 110 5.01 -2.68 -5.35
C TRP A 110 6.25 -3.47 -5.74
N LEU A 111 6.65 -4.42 -4.91
CA LEU A 111 7.63 -5.46 -5.22
C LEU A 111 6.93 -6.82 -5.16
N PHE A 112 7.10 -7.63 -6.19
CA PHE A 112 6.60 -9.00 -6.25
C PHE A 112 7.76 -9.97 -6.38
N ASP A 113 7.79 -10.99 -5.52
CA ASP A 113 8.72 -12.12 -5.51
C ASP A 113 10.21 -11.72 -5.58
N GLU A 114 10.57 -10.57 -4.99
CA GLU A 114 11.90 -9.96 -5.12
C GLU A 114 12.43 -9.92 -6.56
N ARG A 115 11.51 -9.77 -7.53
CA ARG A 115 11.83 -9.87 -8.95
C ARG A 115 11.19 -8.79 -9.80
N TRP A 116 9.93 -8.47 -9.55
CA TRP A 116 9.20 -7.47 -10.32
C TRP A 116 8.92 -6.26 -9.47
N ILE A 117 9.24 -5.08 -9.99
CA ILE A 117 8.87 -3.82 -9.35
C ILE A 117 7.83 -3.11 -10.22
N ALA A 118 6.78 -2.63 -9.56
CA ALA A 118 5.79 -1.75 -10.18
C ALA A 118 5.93 -0.37 -9.52
N LYS A 119 6.61 0.54 -10.20
CA LYS A 119 6.75 1.93 -9.74
C LYS A 119 5.42 2.64 -9.89
N MET A 120 4.92 3.25 -8.82
CA MET A 120 3.63 3.92 -8.81
C MET A 120 3.83 5.41 -9.08
N ASN A 121 3.34 5.88 -10.23
CA ASN A 121 3.48 7.27 -10.62
C ASN A 121 2.21 8.04 -10.25
N TYR A 122 2.39 9.10 -9.46
CA TYR A 122 1.34 10.02 -9.06
C TYR A 122 1.69 11.45 -9.49
N ARG A 123 0.66 12.26 -9.70
CA ARG A 123 0.81 13.72 -9.79
C ARG A 123 1.12 14.29 -8.41
N ALA A 124 1.59 15.53 -8.39
CA ALA A 124 1.89 16.25 -7.15
C ALA A 124 0.67 16.42 -6.22
N ASP A 125 -0.55 16.35 -6.76
CA ASP A 125 -1.80 16.39 -5.99
C ASP A 125 -2.27 15.00 -5.50
N GLY A 126 -1.46 13.96 -5.70
CA GLY A 126 -1.77 12.58 -5.30
C GLY A 126 -2.59 11.79 -6.32
N SER A 127 -2.98 12.39 -7.46
CA SER A 127 -3.75 11.66 -8.48
C SER A 127 -2.90 10.58 -9.14
N TRP A 128 -3.40 9.36 -9.22
CA TRP A 128 -2.71 8.26 -9.91
C TRP A 128 -2.55 8.54 -11.42
N VAL A 129 -1.43 8.10 -11.99
CA VAL A 129 -1.10 8.26 -13.42
C VAL A 129 -0.84 6.92 -14.09
N SER A 130 0.11 6.15 -13.56
CA SER A 130 0.48 4.85 -14.11
C SER A 130 1.17 3.96 -13.07
N ALA A 131 1.34 2.69 -13.42
CA ALA A 131 2.26 1.79 -12.77
C ALA A 131 3.25 1.27 -13.82
N ASP A 132 4.54 1.58 -13.66
CA ASP A 132 5.58 1.12 -14.58
C ASP A 132 6.14 -0.20 -14.05
N VAL A 133 5.81 -1.29 -14.74
CA VAL A 133 6.20 -2.65 -14.35
C VAL A 133 7.46 -3.08 -15.11
N VAL A 134 8.50 -3.40 -14.37
CA VAL A 134 9.77 -3.90 -14.91
C VAL A 134 10.34 -5.02 -14.03
N GLU A 135 11.18 -5.86 -14.61
CA GLU A 135 12.05 -6.74 -13.81
C GLU A 135 13.04 -5.86 -13.06
N ALA A 136 13.15 -6.07 -11.75
CA ALA A 136 13.90 -5.22 -10.86
C ALA A 136 15.40 -5.35 -11.12
N SER A 137 16.09 -4.22 -11.19
CA SER A 137 17.55 -4.19 -11.18
C SER A 137 18.10 -4.51 -9.79
N ASP A 138 19.38 -4.87 -9.71
CA ASP A 138 20.06 -5.08 -8.41
C ASP A 138 19.98 -3.85 -7.50
N GLU A 139 20.02 -2.65 -8.08
CA GLU A 139 19.87 -1.39 -7.34
C GLU A 139 18.46 -1.26 -6.75
N GLN A 140 17.42 -1.52 -7.56
CA GLN A 140 16.03 -1.47 -7.10
C GLN A 140 15.76 -2.51 -6.01
N LEU A 141 16.31 -3.73 -6.13
CA LEU A 141 16.19 -4.76 -5.11
C LEU A 141 16.92 -4.37 -3.82
N THR A 142 18.08 -3.71 -3.93
CA THR A 142 18.81 -3.22 -2.76
C THR A 142 17.98 -2.19 -2.01
N THR A 143 17.43 -1.19 -2.71
CA THR A 143 16.53 -0.19 -2.11
C THR A 143 15.27 -0.83 -1.54
N ALA A 144 14.65 -1.77 -2.25
CA ALA A 144 13.44 -2.43 -1.75
C ALA A 144 13.70 -3.24 -0.47
N ARG A 145 14.86 -3.90 -0.36
CA ARG A 145 15.28 -4.62 0.85
C ARG A 145 15.51 -3.69 2.03
N GLU A 146 15.97 -2.45 1.81
CA GLU A 146 16.05 -1.45 2.88
C GLU A 146 14.66 -1.11 3.43
N TRP A 147 13.65 -1.00 2.56
CA TRP A 147 12.26 -0.78 2.96
C TRP A 147 11.64 -2.00 3.65
N ILE A 148 11.93 -3.21 3.19
CA ILE A 148 11.52 -4.45 3.89
C ILE A 148 12.14 -4.53 5.30
N ASN A 149 13.39 -4.09 5.45
CA ASN A 149 14.05 -3.99 6.76
C ASN A 149 13.49 -2.86 7.62
N ALA A 150 13.00 -1.76 7.03
CA ALA A 150 12.26 -0.75 7.76
C ALA A 150 10.89 -1.30 8.24
N PHE A 151 10.19 -2.03 7.37
CA PHE A 151 8.94 -2.71 7.67
C PHE A 151 9.07 -3.71 8.82
N SER A 152 10.14 -4.52 8.86
CA SER A 152 10.32 -5.51 9.93
C SER A 152 10.46 -4.89 11.33
N LYS A 153 10.80 -3.59 11.40
CA LYS A 153 10.94 -2.79 12.63
C LYS A 153 9.75 -1.86 12.89
N ALA A 154 8.81 -1.78 11.95
CA ALA A 154 7.65 -0.91 12.01
C ALA A 154 6.56 -1.50 12.92
N GLU A 155 5.70 -0.62 13.44
CA GLU A 155 4.59 -1.00 14.32
C GLU A 155 3.47 -1.64 13.48
N PRO A 156 2.99 -2.84 13.82
CA PRO A 156 1.83 -3.44 13.17
C PRO A 156 0.56 -2.62 13.42
N LEU A 157 -0.24 -2.45 12.37
CA LEU A 157 -1.60 -1.94 12.48
C LEU A 157 -2.52 -3.12 12.85
N HIS A 158 -3.23 -3.00 13.97
CA HIS A 158 -4.16 -4.01 14.49
C HIS A 158 -5.59 -3.49 14.52
#